data_AF-F0J958-F1
#
_entry.id   AF-F0J958-F1
#
_cell.length_a   1.000
_cell.length_b   1.000
_cell.length_c   1.000
_cell.angle_alpha   90.00
_cell.angle_beta   90.00
_cell.angle_gamma   90.00
#
_symmetry.space_group_name_H-M   'P 1'
#
loop_
_entity.id
_entity.type
_entity.pdbx_description
1 polymer ?
#
loop_
_entity_poly.entity_id
_entity_poly.type
_entity_poly.pdbx_seq_one_letter_code
_entity_poly.pdbx_strand_id
1 'polypeptide(L)'
;MEKIAVNNLVLILRKMLKGERFIVFRKLKSQRKKLENCKGPEAEKKKLKAKRLREQASYLMKADLKRVALQAFAAEEPWQNVLVQSDSTDQQRVEARLIGRPRIQEVITEFRSANPDWKQWVPKLLEAWEERKEKHKP
;
A
#
# COMPACT_ATOMS: atom_id res chain seq x y z
N MET A 1 10.44 17.98 -16.99
CA MET A 1 11.23 17.43 -15.86
C MET A 1 10.36 16.61 -14.90
N GLU A 2 9.14 17.06 -14.59
CA GLU A 2 8.19 16.39 -13.68
C GLU A 2 7.98 14.89 -13.96
N LYS A 3 7.73 14.52 -15.23
CA LYS A 3 7.55 13.09 -15.63
C LYS A 3 8.72 12.20 -15.24
N ILE A 4 9.95 12.70 -15.34
CA ILE A 4 11.17 11.96 -14.99
C ILE A 4 11.27 11.84 -13.46
N ALA A 5 10.97 12.91 -12.73
CA ALA A 5 10.95 12.90 -11.27
C ALA A 5 9.95 11.88 -10.70
N VAL A 6 8.72 11.83 -11.22
CA VAL A 6 7.72 10.83 -10.81
C VAL A 6 8.16 9.42 -11.14
N ASN A 7 8.68 9.20 -12.36
CA ASN A 7 9.16 7.87 -12.74
C ASN A 7 10.27 7.39 -11.81
N ASN A 8 11.24 8.26 -11.50
CA ASN A 8 12.33 7.94 -10.59
C ASN A 8 11.81 7.63 -9.19
N LEU A 9 10.88 8.43 -8.66
CA LEU A 9 10.25 8.18 -7.37
C LEU A 9 9.52 6.83 -7.36
N VAL A 10 8.73 6.53 -8.38
CA VAL A 10 7.99 5.26 -8.51
C VAL A 10 8.95 4.07 -8.55
N LEU A 11 10.09 4.19 -9.23
CA LEU A 11 11.13 3.16 -9.25
C LEU A 11 11.77 2.95 -7.87
N ILE A 12 12.08 4.04 -7.15
CA ILE A 12 12.62 3.99 -5.79
C ILE A 12 11.61 3.34 -4.84
N LEU A 13 10.38 3.84 -4.81
CA LEU A 13 9.29 3.32 -3.99
C LEU A 13 9.03 1.85 -4.29
N ARG A 14 8.98 1.44 -5.55
CA ARG A 14 8.77 0.03 -5.92
C ARG A 14 9.85 -0.88 -5.32
N LYS A 15 11.12 -0.45 -5.35
CA LYS A 15 12.23 -1.20 -4.73
C LYS A 15 12.06 -1.29 -3.21
N MET A 16 11.73 -0.18 -2.56
CA MET A 16 11.51 -0.14 -1.10
C MET A 16 10.30 -0.97 -0.67
N LEU A 17 9.18 -0.82 -1.35
CA LEU A 17 7.95 -1.60 -1.14
C LEU A 17 8.21 -3.10 -1.25
N LYS A 18 9.10 -3.54 -2.15
CA LYS A 18 9.49 -4.96 -2.26
C LYS A 18 10.13 -5.48 -0.98
N GLY A 19 11.00 -4.68 -0.35
CA GLY A 19 11.62 -5.01 0.94
C GLY A 19 10.62 -4.97 2.09
N GLU A 20 9.90 -3.85 2.21
CA GLU A 20 8.90 -3.65 3.27
C GLU A 20 7.75 -4.67 3.22
N ARG A 21 7.40 -5.15 2.02
CA ARG A 21 6.38 -6.20 1.81
C ARG A 21 6.69 -7.43 2.65
N PHE A 22 7.93 -7.88 2.69
CA PHE A 22 8.31 -9.06 3.47
C PHE A 22 8.19 -8.81 4.98
N ILE A 23 8.48 -7.60 5.43
CA ILE A 23 8.36 -7.22 6.85
C ILE A 23 6.88 -7.24 7.26
N VAL A 24 6.00 -6.61 6.46
CA VAL A 24 4.55 -6.63 6.71
C VAL A 24 4.02 -8.06 6.65
N PHE A 25 4.42 -8.85 5.66
CA PHE A 25 4.04 -10.26 5.54
C PHE A 25 4.44 -11.08 6.78
N ARG A 26 5.68 -10.94 7.26
CA ARG A 26 6.15 -11.63 8.48
C ARG A 26 5.32 -11.22 9.70
N LYS A 27 4.99 -9.92 9.82
CA LYS A 27 4.14 -9.41 10.92
C LYS A 27 2.74 -10.03 10.88
N LEU A 28 2.10 -10.05 9.70
CA LEU A 28 0.78 -10.68 9.52
C LEU A 28 0.81 -12.18 9.84
N LYS A 29 1.83 -12.90 9.35
CA LYS A 29 2.03 -14.33 9.63
C LYS A 29 2.20 -14.60 11.13
N SER A 30 3.00 -13.79 11.81
CA SER A 30 3.22 -13.90 13.27
C SER A 30 1.92 -13.65 14.05
N GLN A 31 1.18 -12.60 13.71
CA GLN A 31 -0.13 -12.30 14.33
C GLN A 31 -1.14 -13.42 14.09
N ARG A 32 -1.19 -13.96 12.87
CA ARG A 32 -2.04 -15.11 12.54
C ARG A 32 -1.74 -16.30 13.44
N LYS A 33 -0.47 -16.69 13.55
CA LYS A 33 -0.05 -17.84 14.39
C LYS A 33 -0.44 -17.64 15.86
N LYS A 34 -0.33 -16.42 16.40
CA LYS A 34 -0.76 -16.10 17.76
C LYS A 34 -2.27 -16.26 17.95
N LEU A 35 -3.07 -15.90 16.94
CA LEU A 35 -4.53 -16.02 16.99
C LEU A 35 -5.00 -17.46 16.79
N GLU A 36 -4.35 -18.22 15.91
CA GLU A 36 -4.62 -19.65 15.68
C GLU A 36 -4.38 -20.49 16.95
N ASN A 37 -3.40 -20.11 17.78
CA ASN A 37 -3.05 -20.82 19.02
C ASN A 37 -3.87 -20.39 20.25
N CYS A 38 -4.76 -19.39 20.14
CA CYS A 38 -5.57 -18.96 21.27
C CYS A 38 -6.68 -19.96 21.59
N LYS A 39 -6.82 -20.32 22.88
CA LYS A 39 -7.93 -21.11 23.41
C LYS A 39 -8.88 -20.22 24.23
N GLY A 40 -10.11 -20.68 24.45
CA GLY A 40 -11.10 -20.00 25.30
C GLY A 40 -12.36 -19.51 24.55
N PRO A 41 -13.26 -18.79 25.23
CA PRO A 41 -14.59 -18.43 24.73
C PRO A 41 -14.57 -17.52 23.49
N GLU A 42 -13.47 -16.79 23.26
CA GLU A 42 -13.29 -15.96 22.07
C GLU A 42 -12.59 -16.66 20.89
N ALA A 43 -12.34 -17.97 20.98
CA ALA A 43 -11.58 -18.70 19.97
C ALA A 43 -12.17 -18.54 18.55
N GLU A 44 -13.48 -18.60 18.40
CA GLU A 44 -14.14 -18.44 17.08
C GLU A 44 -13.94 -17.05 16.47
N LYS A 45 -14.09 -15.98 17.27
CA LYS A 45 -13.79 -14.60 16.82
C LYS A 45 -12.33 -14.46 16.39
N LYS A 46 -11.40 -15.10 17.12
CA LYS A 46 -9.96 -15.07 16.83
C LYS A 46 -9.62 -15.88 15.57
N LYS A 47 -10.29 -17.01 15.32
CA LYS A 47 -10.16 -17.78 14.07
C LYS A 47 -10.61 -16.98 12.85
N LEU A 48 -11.75 -16.27 12.94
CA LEU A 48 -12.21 -15.38 11.87
C LEU A 48 -11.19 -14.28 11.58
N LYS A 49 -10.61 -13.67 12.62
CA LYS A 49 -9.53 -12.67 12.47
C LYS A 49 -8.28 -13.29 11.84
N ALA A 50 -7.90 -14.50 12.21
CA ALA A 50 -6.77 -15.22 11.60
C ALA A 50 -7.00 -15.49 10.10
N LYS A 51 -8.23 -15.84 9.70
CA LYS A 51 -8.62 -16.01 8.29
C LYS A 51 -8.43 -14.71 7.52
N ARG A 52 -8.92 -13.57 8.03
CA ARG A 52 -8.71 -12.25 7.41
C ARG A 52 -7.23 -11.90 7.25
N LEU A 53 -6.41 -12.17 8.28
CA LEU A 53 -4.95 -11.95 8.19
C LEU A 53 -4.28 -12.83 7.13
N ARG A 54 -4.77 -14.06 6.92
CA ARG A 54 -4.29 -14.95 5.86
C ARG A 54 -4.64 -14.40 4.47
N GLU A 55 -5.87 -13.91 4.29
CA GLU A 55 -6.31 -13.29 3.04
C GLU A 55 -5.49 -12.04 2.73
N GLN A 56 -5.32 -11.13 3.70
CA GLN A 56 -4.45 -9.96 3.57
C GLN A 56 -3.01 -10.31 3.21
N ALA A 57 -2.43 -11.35 3.83
CA ALA A 57 -1.09 -11.81 3.49
C ALA A 57 -1.00 -12.36 2.06
N SER A 58 -2.06 -13.01 1.57
CA SER A 58 -2.14 -13.47 0.18
C SER A 58 -2.21 -12.30 -0.81
N TYR A 59 -3.09 -11.33 -0.55
CA TYR A 59 -3.21 -10.12 -1.35
C TYR A 59 -1.89 -9.36 -1.42
N LEU A 60 -1.23 -9.17 -0.27
CA LEU A 60 0.05 -8.47 -0.19
C LEU A 60 1.12 -9.09 -1.09
N MET A 61 1.19 -10.42 -1.16
CA MET A 61 2.18 -11.10 -1.99
C MET A 61 1.88 -11.00 -3.49
N LYS A 62 0.61 -10.86 -3.86
CA LYS A 62 0.14 -10.69 -5.24
C LYS A 62 0.03 -9.23 -5.69
N ALA A 63 0.14 -8.28 -4.78
CA ALA A 63 -0.05 -6.86 -5.07
C ALA A 63 0.95 -6.34 -6.12
N ASP A 64 0.45 -5.58 -7.09
CA ASP A 64 1.30 -4.85 -8.04
C ASP A 64 1.94 -3.66 -7.33
N LEU A 65 3.21 -3.80 -6.99
CA LEU A 65 3.98 -2.78 -6.29
C LEU A 65 4.13 -1.49 -7.10
N LYS A 66 4.05 -1.54 -8.44
CA LYS A 66 4.05 -0.31 -9.25
C LYS A 66 2.75 0.44 -9.01
N ARG A 67 1.60 -0.24 -9.08
CA ARG A 67 0.29 0.37 -8.79
C ARG A 67 0.26 0.93 -7.36
N VAL A 68 0.72 0.15 -6.38
CA VAL A 68 0.77 0.60 -4.98
C VAL A 68 1.66 1.83 -4.81
N ALA A 69 2.80 1.91 -5.50
CA ALA A 69 3.66 3.11 -5.46
C ALA A 69 2.97 4.34 -6.08
N LEU A 70 2.24 4.16 -7.18
CA LEU A 70 1.47 5.25 -7.81
C LEU A 70 0.34 5.72 -6.90
N GLN A 71 -0.41 4.78 -6.32
CA GLN A 71 -1.45 5.08 -5.33
C GLN A 71 -0.87 5.83 -4.15
N ALA A 72 0.23 5.33 -3.56
CA ALA A 72 0.96 5.95 -2.43
C ALA A 72 1.21 7.44 -2.64
N PHE A 73 1.56 7.79 -3.87
CA PHE A 73 1.88 9.14 -4.27
C PHE A 73 0.64 10.00 -4.51
N ALA A 74 -0.39 9.44 -5.15
CA ALA A 74 -1.65 10.10 -5.47
C ALA A 74 -2.50 10.46 -4.25
N ALA A 75 -2.39 9.72 -3.14
CA ALA A 75 -3.28 9.96 -2.01
C ALA A 75 -2.97 11.28 -1.30
N GLU A 76 -3.99 12.11 -1.24
CA GLU A 76 -3.98 13.34 -0.46
C GLU A 76 -4.19 13.05 1.03
N GLU A 77 -5.01 12.05 1.34
CA GLU A 77 -5.30 11.68 2.73
C GLU A 77 -4.21 10.81 3.37
N PRO A 78 -4.03 10.91 4.69
CA PRO A 78 -3.23 9.97 5.46
C PRO A 78 -3.75 8.54 5.25
N TRP A 79 -2.90 7.64 4.75
CA TRP A 79 -3.19 6.22 4.56
C TRP A 79 -3.71 5.50 5.80
N GLN A 80 -3.43 6.08 6.97
CA GLN A 80 -3.94 5.63 8.26
C GLN A 80 -5.48 5.62 8.30
N ASN A 81 -6.16 6.52 7.58
CA ASN A 81 -7.63 6.60 7.55
C ASN A 81 -8.26 5.32 6.98
N VAL A 82 -7.66 4.73 5.94
CA VAL A 82 -8.08 3.45 5.33
C VAL A 82 -8.03 2.28 6.32
N LEU A 83 -7.20 2.39 7.37
CA LEU A 83 -7.12 1.35 8.40
C LEU A 83 -8.29 1.41 9.39
N VAL A 84 -8.92 2.58 9.54
CA VAL A 84 -9.99 2.83 10.53
C VAL A 84 -11.37 2.71 9.89
N GLN A 85 -11.50 3.12 8.63
CA GLN A 85 -12.71 3.00 7.82
C GLN A 85 -13.27 1.56 7.83
N SER A 86 -14.58 1.40 8.01
CA SER A 86 -15.24 0.09 8.16
C SER A 86 -15.47 -0.61 6.81
N ASP A 87 -15.70 0.16 5.77
CA ASP A 87 -15.92 -0.23 4.37
C ASP A 87 -14.64 -0.63 3.61
N SER A 88 -13.47 -0.27 4.13
CA SER A 88 -12.19 -0.63 3.52
C SER A 88 -12.01 -2.14 3.40
N THR A 89 -11.74 -2.59 2.18
CA THR A 89 -11.48 -3.99 1.83
C THR A 89 -10.16 -4.49 2.43
N ASP A 90 -10.00 -5.81 2.56
CA ASP A 90 -8.75 -6.41 3.05
C ASP A 90 -7.53 -6.06 2.18
N GLN A 91 -7.74 -5.90 0.87
CA GLN A 91 -6.72 -5.43 -0.05
C GLN A 91 -6.30 -3.98 0.26
N GLN A 92 -7.25 -3.05 0.33
CA GLN A 92 -6.96 -1.64 0.64
C GLN A 92 -6.26 -1.50 1.99
N ARG A 93 -6.69 -2.26 3.01
CA ARG A 93 -6.05 -2.24 4.34
C ARG A 93 -4.61 -2.73 4.29
N VAL A 94 -4.31 -3.77 3.51
CA VAL A 94 -2.93 -4.29 3.46
C VAL A 94 -2.00 -3.41 2.63
N GLU A 95 -2.52 -2.79 1.57
CA GLU A 95 -1.82 -1.75 0.80
C GLU A 95 -1.53 -0.53 1.68
N ALA A 96 -2.52 -0.05 2.44
CA ALA A 96 -2.36 1.06 3.39
C ALA A 96 -1.32 0.75 4.48
N ARG A 97 -1.28 -0.49 5.01
CA ARG A 97 -0.23 -0.90 5.96
C ARG A 97 1.16 -0.92 5.34
N LEU A 98 1.27 -1.24 4.06
CA LEU A 98 2.53 -1.27 3.34
C LEU A 98 3.02 0.15 3.03
N ILE A 99 2.12 1.02 2.58
CA ILE A 99 2.43 2.42 2.26
C ILE A 99 2.71 3.21 3.53
N GLY A 100 1.97 2.97 4.62
CA GLY A 100 2.16 3.64 5.91
C GLY A 100 3.42 3.22 6.69
N ARG A 101 4.36 2.50 6.05
CA ARG A 101 5.64 2.16 6.68
C ARG A 101 6.52 3.41 6.79
N PRO A 102 7.22 3.64 7.92
CA PRO A 102 7.96 4.88 8.14
C PRO A 102 8.89 5.27 7.00
N ARG A 103 9.72 4.34 6.53
CA ARG A 103 10.65 4.55 5.40
C ARG A 103 9.96 4.95 4.09
N ILE A 104 8.75 4.44 3.85
CA ILE A 104 7.98 4.79 2.65
C ILE A 104 7.42 6.22 2.78
N GLN A 105 6.89 6.54 3.97
CA GLN A 105 6.35 7.86 4.26
C GLN A 105 7.44 8.95 4.28
N GLU A 106 8.64 8.66 4.78
CA GLU A 106 9.81 9.55 4.72
C GLU A 106 10.10 9.97 3.29
N VAL A 107 10.26 9.02 2.36
CA VAL A 107 10.55 9.31 0.95
C VAL A 107 9.42 10.09 0.27
N ILE A 108 8.15 9.76 0.55
CA ILE A 108 7.01 10.51 0.01
C ILE A 108 7.00 11.94 0.55
N THR A 109 7.32 12.12 1.83
CA THR A 109 7.33 13.42 2.49
C THR A 109 8.48 14.29 1.97
N GLU A 110 9.69 13.74 1.86
CA GLU A 110 10.85 14.41 1.26
C GLU A 110 10.54 14.88 -0.16
N PHE A 111 9.92 14.02 -0.97
CA PHE A 111 9.54 14.38 -2.32
C PHE A 111 8.53 15.54 -2.35
N ARG A 112 7.49 15.48 -1.52
CA ARG A 112 6.45 16.52 -1.44
C ARG A 112 7.01 17.85 -0.94
N SER A 113 7.96 17.81 0.00
CA SER A 113 8.65 19.00 0.48
C SER A 113 9.55 19.62 -0.58
N ALA A 114 10.20 18.81 -1.42
CA ALA A 114 11.01 19.29 -2.54
C ALA A 114 10.18 19.78 -3.74
N ASN A 115 8.89 19.42 -3.81
CA ASN A 115 8.00 19.78 -4.91
C ASN A 115 6.65 20.27 -4.37
N PRO A 116 6.55 21.52 -3.88
CA PRO A 116 5.34 22.03 -3.22
C PRO A 116 4.09 22.04 -4.10
N ASP A 117 4.28 22.16 -5.41
CA ASP A 117 3.25 22.20 -6.45
C ASP A 117 2.83 20.82 -6.94
N TRP A 118 3.34 19.73 -6.34
CA TRP A 118 3.08 18.34 -6.77
C TRP A 118 1.60 18.06 -7.01
N LYS A 119 0.71 18.62 -6.18
CA LYS A 119 -0.74 18.44 -6.30
C LYS A 119 -1.31 18.91 -7.64
N GLN A 120 -0.67 19.86 -8.32
CA GLN A 120 -1.17 20.45 -9.56
C GLN A 120 -0.87 19.56 -10.78
N TRP A 121 0.24 18.84 -10.76
CA TRP A 121 0.76 18.11 -11.91
C TRP A 121 0.75 16.58 -11.70
N VAL A 122 0.86 16.08 -10.46
CA VAL A 122 0.85 14.64 -10.16
C VAL A 122 -0.43 13.95 -10.60
N PRO A 123 -1.64 14.41 -10.24
CA PRO A 123 -2.88 13.75 -10.65
C PRO A 123 -3.01 13.69 -12.18
N LYS A 124 -2.74 14.81 -12.86
CA LYS A 124 -2.76 14.90 -14.32
C LYS A 124 -1.78 13.92 -14.99
N LEU A 125 -0.59 13.75 -14.42
CA LEU A 125 0.38 12.78 -14.93
C LEU A 125 -0.09 11.33 -14.75
N LEU A 126 -0.77 11.02 -13.64
CA LEU A 126 -1.31 9.69 -13.38
C LEU A 126 -2.48 9.37 -14.31
N GLU A 127 -3.41 10.30 -14.51
CA GLU A 127 -4.51 10.18 -15.48
C GLU A 127 -3.97 9.93 -16.90
N ALA A 128 -3.00 10.75 -17.34
CA ALA A 128 -2.37 10.58 -18.65
C ALA A 128 -1.64 9.23 -18.82
N TRP A 129 -1.23 8.58 -17.73
CA TRP A 129 -0.63 7.24 -17.76
C TRP A 129 -1.68 6.12 -17.78
N GLU A 130 -2.82 6.31 -17.12
CA GLU A 130 -3.98 5.42 -17.18
C GLU A 130 -4.57 5.42 -18.61
N GLU A 131 -4.85 6.59 -19.18
CA GLU A 131 -5.40 6.73 -20.54
C GLU A 131 -4.53 6.05 -21.62
N ARG A 132 -3.20 6.16 -21.48
CA ARG A 132 -2.25 5.50 -22.40
C ARG A 132 -2.29 3.99 -22.30
N LYS A 133 -2.54 3.43 -21.10
CA LYS A 133 -2.71 1.98 -20.94
C LYS A 133 -4.00 1.50 -21.59
N GLU A 134 -5.07 2.27 -21.50
CA GLU A 134 -6.35 1.92 -22.13
C GLU A 134 -6.28 1.97 -23.66
N LYS A 135 -5.60 2.97 -24.23
CA LYS A 135 -5.37 3.07 -25.68
C LYS A 135 -4.46 1.98 -26.27
N HIS A 136 -3.74 1.22 -25.43
CA HIS A 136 -2.85 0.14 -25.85
C HIS A 136 -3.25 -1.22 -25.26
N LYS A 137 -4.50 -1.34 -24.79
CA LYS A 137 -5.10 -2.64 -24.49
C LYS A 137 -5.36 -3.35 -25.84
N PRO A 138 -4.81 -4.55 -26.07
CA PRO A 138 -5.07 -5.32 -27.29
C PRO A 138 -6.53 -5.72 -27.42
#